data_AF-A0A0D2HQ69-F1
#
_entry.id   AF-A0A0D2HQ69-F1
#
_cell.length_a   1.000
_cell.length_b   1.000
_cell.length_c   1.000
_cell.angle_alpha   90.00
_cell.angle_beta   90.00
_cell.angle_gamma   90.00
#
_symmetry.space_group_name_H-M   'P 1'
#
loop_
_entity.id
_entity.type
_entity.pdbx_description
1 polymer ?
#
loop_
_entity_poly.entity_id
_entity_poly.type
_entity_poly.pdbx_seq_one_letter_code
_entity_poly.pdbx_strand_id
1 'polypeptide(L)'
;MSKVHLHDHTASYHAITTKSPQGLQCLKRLFIEYDDANPSRANLNSLFARDFVDNENESERNIGREEAIETIISSRARCSRHQIDLKRATCIVNSSSSHTVFFEGVRFMMFATTQNGSDGELPVVEDKVNWTRVPFAGRMEVRVKENRFSLKDAVAEIVSRRVTSDNSILLKRDLTPRTYSMPFASPASTSTTQLGIIPTNVSELPAAISAASGDIKSLAPYVSSVNVTPTVTSGSSVDGDQLGKR
;
A
#
# COMPACT_ATOMS: atom_id res chain seq x y z
N MET A 1 11.01 -28.56 17.91
CA MET A 1 10.79 -27.42 16.99
C MET A 1 9.29 -27.19 16.88
N SER A 2 8.81 -25.97 17.13
CA SER A 2 7.39 -25.65 16.88
C SER A 2 7.12 -25.72 15.37
N LYS A 3 6.03 -26.37 14.97
CA LYS A 3 5.64 -26.48 13.57
C LYS A 3 5.04 -25.14 13.13
N VAL A 4 5.67 -24.48 12.16
CA VAL A 4 5.12 -23.27 11.52
C VAL A 4 4.05 -23.70 10.53
N HIS A 5 2.87 -23.10 10.59
CA HIS A 5 1.78 -23.36 9.65
C HIS A 5 1.54 -22.13 8.76
N LEU A 6 1.39 -22.36 7.45
CA LEU A 6 1.13 -21.32 6.47
C LEU A 6 -0.29 -21.47 5.92
N HIS A 7 -1.04 -20.37 5.90
CA HIS A 7 -2.41 -20.30 5.42
C HIS A 7 -2.55 -19.16 4.41
N ASP A 8 -2.83 -19.50 3.16
CA ASP A 8 -3.10 -18.53 2.10
C ASP A 8 -4.60 -18.23 1.99
N HIS A 9 -4.90 -16.99 1.66
CA HIS A 9 -6.25 -16.48 1.40
C HIS A 9 -6.22 -15.56 0.19
N THR A 10 -6.99 -15.89 -0.85
CA THR A 10 -7.02 -15.16 -2.13
C THR A 10 -8.40 -14.58 -2.47
N ALA A 11 -9.39 -14.82 -1.59
CA ALA A 11 -10.74 -14.27 -1.76
C ALA A 11 -10.86 -12.89 -1.11
N SER A 12 -12.04 -12.26 -1.24
CA SER A 12 -12.37 -11.04 -0.48
C SER A 12 -12.12 -11.23 1.02
N TYR A 13 -11.72 -10.16 1.71
CA TYR A 13 -11.54 -10.19 3.16
C TYR A 13 -12.84 -10.51 3.91
N HIS A 14 -14.00 -10.31 3.28
CA HIS A 14 -15.30 -10.71 3.83
C HIS A 14 -15.45 -12.23 3.97
N ALA A 15 -14.78 -13.01 3.10
CA ALA A 15 -14.82 -14.47 3.13
C ALA A 15 -13.97 -15.08 4.25
N ILE A 16 -13.16 -14.29 4.96
CA ILE A 16 -12.43 -14.76 6.14
C ILE A 16 -13.46 -15.08 7.25
N THR A 17 -13.39 -16.29 7.79
CA THR A 17 -14.37 -16.81 8.76
C THR A 17 -13.76 -16.97 10.15
N THR A 18 -14.58 -17.31 11.13
CA THR A 18 -14.13 -17.67 12.49
C THR A 18 -13.27 -18.95 12.53
N LYS A 19 -13.27 -19.75 11.45
CA LYS A 19 -12.41 -20.93 11.30
C LYS A 19 -11.02 -20.58 10.74
N SER A 20 -10.84 -19.38 10.20
CA SER A 20 -9.54 -18.93 9.70
C SER A 20 -8.58 -18.65 10.86
N PRO A 21 -7.24 -18.69 10.64
CA PRO A 21 -6.28 -18.30 11.67
C PRO A 21 -6.58 -16.90 12.23
N GLN A 22 -6.33 -16.70 13.53
CA GLN A 22 -6.61 -15.43 14.21
C GLN A 22 -5.96 -14.21 13.55
N GLY A 23 -4.81 -14.40 12.88
CA GLY A 23 -4.17 -13.34 12.12
C GLY A 23 -5.06 -12.82 10.99
N LEU A 24 -5.65 -13.72 10.19
CA LEU A 24 -6.59 -13.35 9.13
C LEU A 24 -7.86 -12.74 9.71
N GLN A 25 -8.35 -13.23 10.86
CA GLN A 25 -9.51 -12.64 11.52
C GLN A 25 -9.25 -11.19 11.96
N CYS A 26 -8.06 -10.89 12.50
CA CYS A 26 -7.63 -9.52 12.80
C CYS A 26 -7.55 -8.65 11.53
N LEU A 27 -6.99 -9.18 10.43
CA LEU A 27 -6.97 -8.47 9.14
C LEU A 27 -8.38 -8.12 8.67
N LYS A 28 -9.32 -9.06 8.73
CA LYS A 28 -10.74 -8.81 8.40
C LYS A 28 -11.32 -7.69 9.26
N ARG A 29 -11.16 -7.77 10.58
CA ARG A 29 -11.66 -6.74 11.50
C ARG A 29 -11.07 -5.36 11.19
N LEU A 30 -9.78 -5.30 10.90
CA LEU A 30 -9.11 -4.05 10.51
C LEU A 30 -9.72 -3.47 9.23
N PHE A 31 -9.91 -4.29 8.19
CA PHE A 31 -10.43 -3.83 6.91
C PHE A 31 -11.90 -3.43 6.97
N ILE A 32 -12.70 -4.07 7.83
CA ILE A 32 -14.06 -3.62 8.13
C ILE A 32 -14.04 -2.19 8.66
N GLU A 33 -13.17 -1.87 9.62
CA GLU A 33 -13.07 -0.51 10.17
C GLU A 33 -12.56 0.51 9.13
N TYR A 34 -11.70 0.11 8.19
CA TYR A 34 -11.30 0.99 7.10
C TYR A 34 -12.45 1.32 6.14
N ASP A 35 -13.32 0.36 5.84
CA ASP A 35 -14.43 0.55 4.90
C ASP A 35 -15.70 1.12 5.56
N ASP A 36 -15.83 0.99 6.88
CA ASP A 36 -16.95 1.57 7.64
C ASP A 36 -17.04 3.08 7.43
N ALA A 37 -18.25 3.60 7.24
CA ALA A 37 -18.47 5.04 7.13
C ALA A 37 -18.13 5.80 8.42
N ASN A 38 -18.27 5.14 9.57
CA ASN A 38 -17.99 5.67 10.89
C ASN A 38 -17.13 4.67 11.69
N PRO A 39 -15.81 4.59 11.43
CA PRO A 39 -14.93 3.67 12.13
C PRO A 39 -15.02 3.86 13.65
N SER A 40 -15.12 2.76 14.39
CA SER A 40 -15.32 2.78 15.83
C SER A 40 -13.98 2.81 16.57
N ARG A 41 -13.72 3.91 17.28
CA ARG A 41 -12.55 4.02 18.16
C ARG A 41 -12.49 2.87 19.18
N ALA A 42 -13.64 2.44 19.70
CA ALA A 42 -13.72 1.34 20.66
C ALA A 42 -13.32 0.00 20.03
N ASN A 43 -13.76 -0.27 18.80
CA ASN A 43 -13.38 -1.48 18.08
C ASN A 43 -11.89 -1.49 17.76
N LEU A 44 -11.34 -0.37 17.28
CA LEU A 44 -9.92 -0.20 16.99
C LEU A 44 -9.07 -0.33 18.27
N ASN A 45 -9.52 0.22 19.39
CA ASN A 45 -8.88 0.06 20.70
C ASN A 45 -8.84 -1.41 21.16
N SER A 46 -9.88 -2.19 20.84
CA SER A 46 -9.91 -3.64 21.14
C SER A 46 -9.07 -4.47 20.17
N LEU A 47 -8.76 -3.94 19.00
CA LEU A 47 -8.03 -4.63 17.94
C LEU A 47 -6.52 -4.41 18.03
N PHE A 48 -6.09 -3.20 18.40
CA PHE A 48 -4.67 -2.87 18.58
C PHE A 48 -4.22 -3.10 20.02
N ALA A 49 -3.10 -3.82 20.18
CA ALA A 49 -2.48 -4.03 21.48
C ALA A 49 -2.02 -2.71 22.09
N ARG A 50 -1.97 -2.60 23.42
CA ARG A 50 -1.56 -1.35 24.10
C ARG A 50 -0.17 -0.85 23.68
N ASP A 51 0.73 -1.78 23.39
CA ASP A 51 2.10 -1.58 22.91
C ASP A 51 2.20 -1.49 21.38
N PHE A 52 1.10 -1.21 20.68
CA PHE A 52 1.06 -1.22 19.23
C PHE A 52 1.95 -0.15 18.58
N VAL A 53 2.65 -0.58 17.52
CA VAL A 53 3.49 0.28 16.68
C VAL A 53 3.10 0.13 15.21
N ASP A 54 2.88 1.26 14.55
CA ASP A 54 2.66 1.36 13.12
C ASP A 54 3.85 2.02 12.44
N ASN A 55 4.19 1.55 11.24
CA ASN A 55 5.34 2.04 10.49
C ASN A 55 5.04 2.00 8.99
N GLU A 56 5.44 3.05 8.28
CA GLU A 56 5.44 3.03 6.82
C GLU A 56 6.81 2.54 6.34
N ASN A 57 6.82 1.75 5.26
CA ASN A 57 8.07 1.36 4.61
C ASN A 57 8.90 2.61 4.30
N GLU A 58 10.22 2.52 4.51
CA GLU A 58 11.17 3.62 4.29
C GLU A 58 11.04 4.79 5.28
N SER A 59 10.09 4.74 6.21
CA SER A 59 9.99 5.68 7.32
C SER A 59 10.65 5.11 8.57
N GLU A 60 11.55 5.87 9.18
CA GLU A 60 12.10 5.56 10.51
C GLU A 60 11.12 5.94 11.65
N ARG A 61 10.03 6.65 11.30
CA ARG A 61 9.03 7.08 12.27
C ARG A 61 8.17 5.90 12.71
N ASN A 62 8.08 5.73 14.02
CA ASN A 62 7.13 4.83 14.65
C ASN A 62 5.91 5.63 15.10
N ILE A 63 4.73 5.18 14.70
CA ILE A 63 3.43 5.77 15.04
C ILE A 63 2.82 4.90 16.13
N GLY A 64 2.42 5.52 17.24
CA GLY A 64 1.79 4.83 18.35
C GLY A 64 0.31 4.52 18.10
N ARG A 65 -0.26 3.64 18.93
CA ARG A 65 -1.68 3.23 18.87
C ARG A 65 -2.68 4.37 18.70
N GLU A 66 -2.63 5.38 19.56
CA GLU A 66 -3.63 6.47 19.52
C GLU A 66 -3.55 7.29 18.23
N GLU A 67 -2.34 7.56 17.74
CA GLU A 67 -2.12 8.30 16.50
C GLU A 67 -2.54 7.46 15.27
N ALA A 68 -2.27 6.15 15.27
CA ALA A 68 -2.70 5.27 14.20
C ALA A 68 -4.23 5.18 14.11
N ILE A 69 -4.92 5.09 15.27
CA ILE A 69 -6.38 5.10 15.34
C ILE A 69 -6.94 6.42 14.81
N GLU A 70 -6.37 7.55 15.24
CA GLU A 70 -6.77 8.87 14.77
C GLU A 70 -6.56 9.02 13.27
N THR A 71 -5.47 8.47 12.73
CA THR A 71 -5.17 8.47 11.30
C THR A 71 -6.22 7.67 10.51
N ILE A 72 -6.66 6.51 11.01
CA ILE A 72 -7.71 5.72 10.36
C ILE A 72 -9.03 6.50 10.31
N ILE A 73 -9.47 7.04 11.47
CA ILE A 73 -10.73 7.77 11.59
C ILE A 73 -10.71 9.03 10.72
N SER A 74 -9.66 9.85 10.84
CA SER A 74 -9.52 11.08 10.07
C SER A 74 -9.37 10.83 8.57
N SER A 75 -8.64 9.78 8.17
CA SER A 75 -8.53 9.40 6.76
C SER A 75 -9.88 9.00 6.18
N ARG A 76 -10.65 8.22 6.93
CA ARG A 76 -11.99 7.80 6.51
C ARG A 76 -12.97 8.95 6.42
N ALA A 77 -12.93 9.91 7.35
CA ALA A 77 -13.78 11.10 7.36
C ALA A 77 -13.55 12.02 6.14
N ARG A 78 -12.34 12.01 5.55
CA ARG A 78 -12.04 12.74 4.31
C ARG A 78 -12.63 12.08 3.05
N CYS A 79 -13.11 10.85 3.16
CA CYS A 79 -13.61 10.07 2.05
C CYS A 79 -15.15 10.03 2.07
N SER A 80 -15.80 10.36 0.96
CA SER A 80 -17.23 10.13 0.78
C SER A 80 -17.54 8.64 0.63
N ARG A 81 -16.64 7.88 -0.04
CA ARG A 81 -16.65 6.41 -0.05
C ARG A 81 -15.24 5.86 0.05
N HIS A 82 -15.13 4.70 0.67
CA HIS A 82 -13.89 3.95 0.83
C HIS A 82 -14.21 2.47 0.67
N GLN A 83 -13.37 1.75 -0.07
CA GLN A 83 -13.49 0.30 -0.24
C GLN A 83 -12.09 -0.32 -0.39
N ILE A 84 -11.86 -1.44 0.29
CA ILE A 84 -10.67 -2.27 0.12
C ILE A 84 -11.02 -3.51 -0.70
N ASP A 85 -10.24 -3.76 -1.74
CA ASP A 85 -10.21 -5.04 -2.44
C ASP A 85 -8.93 -5.80 -2.05
N LEU A 86 -9.09 -6.83 -1.22
CA LEU A 86 -7.98 -7.71 -0.82
C LEU A 86 -7.63 -8.62 -2.00
N LYS A 87 -6.39 -8.55 -2.48
CA LYS A 87 -5.88 -9.43 -3.55
C LYS A 87 -5.37 -10.75 -3.00
N ARG A 88 -4.55 -10.69 -1.95
CA ARG A 88 -4.00 -11.87 -1.28
C ARG A 88 -3.64 -11.53 0.15
N ALA A 89 -3.82 -12.51 1.03
CA ALA A 89 -3.23 -12.52 2.35
C ALA A 89 -2.61 -13.88 2.65
N THR A 90 -1.49 -13.88 3.36
CA THR A 90 -0.82 -15.10 3.85
C THR A 90 -0.61 -14.96 5.34
N CYS A 91 -1.16 -15.87 6.12
CA CYS A 91 -0.96 -15.94 7.56
C CYS A 91 0.03 -17.06 7.89
N ILE A 92 1.12 -16.68 8.54
CA ILE A 92 2.12 -17.57 9.12
C ILE A 92 1.81 -17.69 10.62
N VAL A 93 1.41 -18.87 11.05
CA VAL A 93 1.24 -19.22 12.46
C VAL A 93 2.59 -19.68 12.99
N ASN A 94 3.31 -18.77 13.65
CA ASN A 94 4.64 -19.04 14.21
C ASN A 94 4.54 -19.91 15.47
N SER A 95 3.54 -19.60 16.30
CA SER A 95 3.16 -20.35 17.51
C SER A 95 1.66 -20.17 17.78
N SER A 96 1.13 -20.85 18.80
CA SER A 96 -0.26 -20.66 19.26
C SER A 96 -0.55 -19.22 19.73
N SER A 97 0.49 -18.44 20.04
CA SER A 97 0.40 -17.09 20.58
C SER A 97 0.88 -15.99 19.63
N SER A 98 1.41 -16.34 18.46
CA SER A 98 2.05 -15.40 17.55
C SER A 98 1.80 -15.76 16.09
N HIS A 99 1.14 -14.86 15.38
CA HIS A 99 0.91 -14.94 13.95
C HIS A 99 1.53 -13.74 13.23
N THR A 100 2.00 -13.95 12.00
CA THR A 100 2.41 -12.89 11.09
C THR A 100 1.52 -12.96 9.85
N VAL A 101 0.94 -11.84 9.44
CA VAL A 101 0.10 -11.77 8.23
C VAL A 101 0.74 -10.83 7.23
N PHE A 102 0.95 -11.32 6.02
CA PHE A 102 1.30 -10.51 4.86
C PHE A 102 0.04 -10.32 4.02
N PHE A 103 -0.17 -9.12 3.49
CA PHE A 103 -1.34 -8.82 2.68
C PHE A 103 -1.01 -7.82 1.58
N GLU A 104 -1.76 -7.92 0.49
CA GLU A 104 -1.74 -6.98 -0.63
C GLU A 104 -3.16 -6.72 -1.11
N GLY A 105 -3.42 -5.50 -1.53
CA GLY A 105 -4.75 -5.06 -1.93
C GLY A 105 -4.74 -3.77 -2.72
N VAL A 106 -5.94 -3.36 -3.10
CA VAL A 106 -6.18 -2.05 -3.71
C VAL A 106 -7.23 -1.33 -2.87
N ARG A 107 -6.90 -0.11 -2.45
CA ARG A 107 -7.83 0.79 -1.79
C ARG A 107 -8.46 1.70 -2.85
N PHE A 108 -9.78 1.73 -2.87
CA PHE A 108 -10.58 2.63 -3.68
C PHE A 108 -11.12 3.73 -2.76
N MET A 109 -10.78 4.99 -3.06
CA MET A 109 -11.22 6.14 -2.29
C MET A 109 -11.95 7.13 -3.19
N MET A 110 -13.01 7.72 -2.66
CA MET A 110 -13.56 8.96 -3.20
C MET A 110 -13.47 10.01 -2.14
N PHE A 111 -12.85 11.14 -2.47
CA PHE A 111 -12.75 12.27 -1.56
C PHE A 111 -14.07 13.04 -1.53
N ALA A 112 -14.46 13.53 -0.35
CA ALA A 112 -15.57 14.47 -0.26
C ALA A 112 -15.19 15.76 -1.00
N THR A 113 -16.02 16.21 -1.95
CA THR A 113 -15.85 17.52 -2.59
C THR A 113 -16.21 18.59 -1.57
N THR A 114 -15.27 19.50 -1.27
CA THR A 114 -15.57 20.74 -0.56
C THR A 114 -16.46 21.59 -1.46
N GLN A 115 -17.77 21.64 -1.19
CA GLN A 115 -18.64 22.69 -1.72
C GLN A 115 -18.20 24.02 -1.14
N ASN A 116 -17.27 24.70 -1.80
CA ASN A 116 -17.12 26.14 -1.63
C ASN A 116 -18.15 26.81 -2.54
N GLY A 117 -19.06 27.56 -1.92
CA GLY A 117 -20.23 28.14 -2.54
C GLY A 117 -19.94 29.01 -3.75
N SER A 118 -20.70 28.75 -4.81
CA SER A 118 -20.98 29.67 -5.89
C SER A 118 -22.31 29.21 -6.46
N ASP A 119 -23.38 29.89 -6.05
CA ASP A 119 -24.73 29.75 -6.57
C ASP A 119 -24.69 30.16 -8.05
N GLY A 120 -24.53 29.17 -8.93
CA GLY A 120 -24.26 29.39 -10.35
C GLY A 120 -24.41 28.09 -11.11
N GLU A 121 -25.62 27.90 -11.65
CA GLU A 121 -26.00 27.03 -12.77
C GLU A 121 -25.15 25.76 -12.94
N LEU A 122 -25.67 24.66 -12.39
CA LEU A 122 -25.11 23.31 -12.52
C LEU A 122 -24.88 22.98 -14.01
N PRO A 123 -23.63 22.81 -14.49
CA PRO A 123 -23.45 21.99 -15.66
C PRO A 123 -23.71 20.56 -15.19
N VAL A 124 -24.65 19.88 -15.85
CA VAL A 124 -24.86 18.43 -15.76
C VAL A 124 -23.59 17.77 -16.29
N VAL A 125 -22.53 17.76 -15.49
CA VAL A 125 -21.34 16.97 -15.73
C VAL A 125 -21.64 15.62 -15.11
N GLU A 126 -21.95 14.67 -15.97
CA GLU A 126 -22.12 13.26 -15.65
C GLU A 126 -21.21 12.83 -14.51
N ASP A 127 -21.78 12.15 -13.51
CA ASP A 127 -21.12 11.49 -12.39
C ASP A 127 -20.00 10.54 -12.88
N LYS A 128 -18.87 11.08 -13.30
CA LYS A 128 -17.61 10.35 -13.33
C LYS A 128 -17.12 10.32 -11.90
N VAL A 129 -17.70 9.36 -11.18
CA VAL A 129 -17.34 8.86 -9.86
C VAL A 129 -15.86 8.46 -9.90
N ASN A 130 -14.97 9.43 -9.75
CA ASN A 130 -13.52 9.25 -9.92
C ASN A 130 -12.96 8.58 -8.66
N TRP A 131 -13.12 7.26 -8.58
CA TRP A 131 -12.42 6.45 -7.60
C TRP A 131 -10.91 6.59 -7.78
N THR A 132 -10.24 7.11 -6.76
CA THR A 132 -8.79 7.03 -6.63
C THR A 132 -8.42 5.60 -6.25
N ARG A 133 -7.58 4.95 -7.07
CA ARG A 133 -7.09 3.60 -6.84
C ARG A 133 -5.69 3.66 -6.27
N VAL A 134 -5.49 3.11 -5.09
CA VAL A 134 -4.19 3.11 -4.40
C VAL A 134 -3.81 1.67 -4.06
N PRO A 135 -2.86 1.05 -4.76
CA PRO A 135 -2.34 -0.24 -4.38
C PRO A 135 -1.60 -0.11 -3.04
N PHE A 136 -1.72 -1.12 -2.20
CA PHE A 136 -1.01 -1.17 -0.93
C PHE A 136 -0.65 -2.61 -0.57
N ALA A 137 0.43 -2.77 0.17
CA ALA A 137 0.82 -4.02 0.77
C ALA A 137 1.30 -3.79 2.20
N GLY A 138 1.29 -4.83 2.99
CA GLY A 138 1.77 -4.72 4.35
C GLY A 138 1.99 -6.06 5.05
N ARG A 139 2.55 -5.92 6.25
CA ARG A 139 2.76 -6.96 7.24
C ARG A 139 2.11 -6.53 8.53
N MET A 140 1.44 -7.44 9.21
CA MET A 140 1.03 -7.25 10.60
C MET A 140 1.49 -8.41 11.47
N GLU A 141 1.82 -8.11 12.72
CA GLU A 141 2.08 -9.10 13.75
C GLU A 141 0.91 -9.13 14.72
N VAL A 142 0.44 -10.33 15.01
CA VAL A 142 -0.73 -10.58 15.84
C VAL A 142 -0.34 -11.44 17.01
N ARG A 143 -0.67 -10.96 18.21
CA ARG A 143 -0.52 -11.68 19.47
C ARG A 143 -1.85 -12.31 19.83
N VAL A 144 -1.84 -13.62 20.03
CA VAL A 144 -3.00 -14.41 20.43
C VAL A 144 -2.85 -14.74 21.91
N LYS A 145 -3.82 -14.32 22.72
CA LYS A 145 -3.88 -14.59 24.16
C LYS A 145 -5.02 -15.55 24.40
N GLU A 146 -4.69 -16.71 24.99
CA GLU A 146 -5.70 -17.63 25.47
C GLU A 146 -6.55 -16.95 26.55
N ASN A 147 -7.86 -16.97 26.37
CA ASN A 147 -8.76 -16.43 27.37
C ASN A 147 -8.97 -17.46 28.48
N ARG A 148 -8.15 -17.38 29.54
CA ARG A 148 -8.24 -18.30 30.68
C ARG A 148 -9.49 -18.11 31.55
N PHE A 149 -10.24 -17.03 31.34
CA PHE A 149 -11.34 -16.61 32.23
C PHE A 149 -12.73 -16.73 31.60
N SER A 150 -12.84 -17.04 30.30
CA SER A 150 -14.14 -17.31 29.69
C SER A 150 -14.02 -18.35 28.58
N LEU A 151 -15.10 -19.12 28.37
CA LEU A 151 -15.28 -20.02 27.22
C LEU A 151 -15.28 -19.29 25.85
N LYS A 152 -15.02 -17.97 25.80
CA LYS A 152 -14.85 -17.25 24.54
C LYS A 152 -13.54 -17.62 23.87
N ASP A 153 -13.58 -17.56 22.55
CA ASP A 153 -12.42 -17.67 21.68
C ASP A 153 -11.25 -16.82 22.17
N ALA A 154 -10.03 -17.28 21.88
CA ALA A 154 -8.80 -16.56 22.18
C ALA A 154 -8.87 -15.09 21.72
N VAL A 155 -8.35 -14.19 22.53
CA VAL A 155 -8.30 -12.75 22.19
C VAL A 155 -7.06 -12.51 21.34
N ALA A 156 -7.26 -12.01 20.12
CA ALA A 156 -6.18 -11.68 19.20
C ALA A 156 -6.10 -10.16 19.00
N GLU A 157 -4.89 -9.62 19.18
CA GLU A 157 -4.59 -8.19 19.07
C GLU A 157 -3.44 -7.99 18.07
N ILE A 158 -3.51 -6.93 17.27
CA ILE A 158 -2.44 -6.52 16.38
C ILE A 158 -1.40 -5.75 17.21
N VAL A 159 -0.15 -6.21 17.20
CA VAL A 159 0.96 -5.62 17.95
C VAL A 159 1.81 -4.71 17.08
N SER A 160 1.97 -5.06 15.81
CA SER A 160 2.67 -4.18 14.89
C SER A 160 2.05 -4.26 13.51
N ARG A 161 2.15 -3.16 12.78
CA ARG A 161 1.81 -3.10 11.37
C ARG A 161 2.88 -2.32 10.65
N ARG A 162 3.27 -2.83 9.49
CA ARG A 162 4.12 -2.15 8.54
C ARG A 162 3.45 -2.15 7.17
N VAL A 163 3.26 -0.99 6.57
CA VAL A 163 2.57 -0.84 5.28
C VAL A 163 3.43 -0.07 4.28
N THR A 164 3.21 -0.31 3.00
CA THR A 164 3.73 0.57 1.94
C THR A 164 3.22 2.00 2.13
N SER A 165 4.05 2.99 1.82
CA SER A 165 3.73 4.41 1.96
C SER A 165 2.42 4.78 1.26
N ASP A 166 1.58 5.56 1.94
CA ASP A 166 0.26 5.94 1.41
C ASP A 166 0.40 7.08 0.37
N ASN A 167 0.46 6.69 -0.90
CA ASN A 167 0.59 7.63 -2.02
C ASN A 167 -0.71 8.41 -2.33
N SER A 168 -1.79 8.21 -1.59
CA SER A 168 -3.07 8.91 -1.82
C SER A 168 -2.98 10.43 -1.71
N ILE A 169 -2.06 10.93 -0.89
CA ILE A 169 -1.83 12.38 -0.70
C ILE A 169 -1.24 13.02 -1.95
N LEU A 170 -0.42 12.30 -2.71
CA LEU A 170 0.13 12.78 -3.98
C LEU A 170 -0.98 12.92 -5.02
N LEU A 171 -1.92 11.97 -5.05
CA LEU A 171 -3.04 11.96 -5.99
C LEU A 171 -4.06 13.08 -5.72
N LYS A 172 -4.19 13.54 -4.47
CA LYS A 172 -5.08 14.68 -4.13
C LYS A 172 -4.61 15.99 -4.77
N ARG A 173 -3.30 16.20 -4.98
CA ARG A 173 -2.77 17.41 -5.63
C ARG A 173 -3.19 17.53 -7.09
N ASP A 174 -3.37 16.40 -7.78
CA ASP A 174 -3.78 16.38 -9.18
C ASP A 174 -5.31 16.54 -9.36
N LEU A 175 -6.09 16.26 -8.31
CA LEU A 175 -7.57 16.36 -8.32
C LEU A 175 -8.09 17.73 -7.85
N THR A 176 -7.30 18.52 -7.14
CA THR A 176 -7.56 19.97 -7.05
C THR A 176 -7.23 20.58 -8.40
N PRO A 177 -8.22 21.10 -9.18
CA PRO A 177 -7.87 21.88 -10.36
C PRO A 177 -6.91 22.97 -9.91
N ARG A 178 -5.77 23.06 -10.61
CA ARG A 178 -4.85 24.19 -10.51
C ARG A 178 -5.68 25.45 -10.79
N THR A 179 -6.25 26.05 -9.75
CA THR A 179 -6.75 27.41 -9.80
C THR A 179 -5.49 28.28 -9.85
N TYR A 180 -4.81 28.27 -10.99
CA TYR A 180 -3.97 29.38 -11.39
C TYR A 180 -4.91 30.56 -11.57
N SER A 181 -5.19 31.26 -10.48
CA SER A 181 -5.55 32.66 -10.54
C SER A 181 -4.34 33.39 -11.14
N MET A 182 -4.27 33.39 -12.48
CA MET A 182 -3.51 34.41 -13.19
C MET A 182 -4.18 35.73 -12.82
N PRO A 183 -3.49 36.69 -12.17
CA PRO A 183 -4.07 38.00 -11.98
C PRO A 183 -4.25 38.62 -13.36
N PHE A 184 -5.52 38.82 -13.74
CA PHE A 184 -5.92 39.66 -14.84
C PHE A 184 -5.49 41.10 -14.49
N ALA A 185 -4.30 41.49 -14.92
CA ALA A 185 -3.90 42.89 -14.97
C ALA A 185 -3.87 43.30 -16.45
N SER A 186 -4.87 44.07 -16.86
CA SER A 186 -4.90 44.75 -18.15
C SER A 186 -3.68 45.67 -18.31
N PRO A 187 -3.03 45.72 -19.48
CA PRO A 187 -1.85 46.55 -19.68
C PRO A 187 -2.28 48.00 -19.92
N ALA A 188 -2.02 48.88 -18.95
CA ALA A 188 -1.90 50.31 -19.20
C ALA A 188 -0.44 50.61 -19.55
N SER A 189 -0.28 51.04 -20.79
CA SER A 189 0.90 51.62 -21.45
C SER A 189 1.75 52.57 -20.58
N THR A 190 3.08 52.40 -20.62
CA THR A 190 4.05 53.45 -21.00
C THR A 190 5.44 52.86 -21.30
N SER A 191 5.95 53.19 -22.48
CA SER A 191 7.28 53.00 -23.09
C SER A 191 8.44 53.43 -22.16
N THR A 192 9.68 52.95 -22.18
CA THR A 192 10.70 52.77 -23.26
C THR A 192 11.89 52.10 -22.54
N THR A 193 12.63 51.11 -23.06
CA THR A 193 13.86 51.30 -23.86
C THR A 193 14.33 49.91 -24.33
N GLN A 194 14.64 49.79 -25.62
CA GLN A 194 15.28 48.62 -26.24
C GLN A 194 16.70 48.43 -25.71
N LEU A 195 17.08 47.17 -25.48
CA LEU A 195 18.36 46.60 -25.90
C LEU A 195 18.19 45.08 -25.91
N GLY A 196 18.36 44.49 -27.10
CA GLY A 196 18.00 43.11 -27.37
C GLY A 196 18.95 42.09 -26.75
N ILE A 197 18.39 40.92 -26.45
CA ILE A 197 18.95 39.58 -26.64
C ILE A 197 17.72 38.66 -26.62
N ILE A 198 17.45 38.01 -27.75
CA ILE A 198 16.55 36.86 -27.81
C ILE A 198 17.34 35.66 -27.24
N PRO A 199 16.74 34.88 -26.34
CA PRO A 199 16.89 33.44 -26.49
C PRO A 199 15.51 32.78 -26.54
N THR A 200 15.32 32.15 -27.70
CA THR A 200 14.58 30.92 -27.95
C THR A 200 14.16 30.12 -26.71
N ASN A 201 12.86 29.82 -26.69
CA ASN A 201 12.24 28.65 -26.07
C ASN A 201 13.18 27.44 -26.05
N VAL A 202 13.50 26.95 -24.86
CA VAL A 202 13.89 25.55 -24.62
C VAL A 202 13.01 25.02 -23.51
N SER A 203 11.91 24.40 -23.93
CA SER A 203 11.21 23.39 -23.14
C SER A 203 12.01 22.10 -23.31
N GLU A 204 12.83 21.75 -22.31
CA GLU A 204 13.41 20.41 -22.23
C GLU A 204 12.43 19.49 -21.47
N LEU A 205 11.66 18.72 -22.24
CA LEU A 205 11.24 17.39 -21.82
C LEU A 205 12.19 16.38 -22.50
N PRO A 206 12.66 15.34 -21.79
CA PRO A 206 13.39 14.25 -22.44
C PRO A 206 12.44 13.49 -23.37
N ALA A 207 12.85 13.42 -24.64
CA ALA A 207 12.10 12.82 -25.73
C ALA A 207 11.83 11.33 -25.51
N ALA A 208 10.55 10.96 -25.61
CA ALA A 208 10.13 9.62 -25.98
C ALA A 208 10.46 9.41 -27.47
N ILE A 209 11.22 8.36 -27.75
CA ILE A 209 11.56 7.92 -29.11
C ILE A 209 10.30 7.30 -29.70
N SER A 210 9.65 7.98 -30.65
CA SER A 210 8.65 7.37 -31.53
C SER A 210 9.26 7.09 -32.89
N ALA A 211 9.11 5.84 -33.32
CA ALA A 211 9.50 5.33 -34.62
C ALA A 211 8.69 5.96 -35.76
N ALA A 212 9.28 6.01 -36.95
CA ALA A 212 8.56 6.12 -38.21
C ALA A 212 9.04 5.02 -39.19
N SER A 213 8.08 4.15 -39.49
CA SER A 213 7.85 3.29 -40.66
C SER A 213 8.80 3.34 -41.87
N GLY A 214 9.26 2.14 -42.26
CA GLY A 214 9.33 1.72 -43.67
C GLY A 214 10.64 1.10 -44.13
N ASP A 215 10.81 -0.22 -43.99
CA ASP A 215 11.06 -1.12 -45.15
C ASP A 215 11.14 -2.61 -44.74
N ILE A 216 10.71 -3.46 -45.68
CA ILE A 216 10.38 -4.88 -45.51
C ILE A 216 11.64 -5.74 -45.51
N LYS A 217 11.88 -6.52 -44.43
CA LYS A 217 12.61 -7.81 -44.48
C LYS A 217 12.51 -8.58 -43.15
N SER A 218 11.84 -9.74 -43.21
CA SER A 218 12.06 -10.98 -42.44
C SER A 218 12.65 -10.86 -41.03
N LEU A 219 11.83 -11.19 -40.02
CA LEU A 219 12.28 -11.46 -38.65
C LEU A 219 13.26 -12.64 -38.61
N ALA A 220 14.37 -12.49 -37.89
CA ALA A 220 15.21 -13.61 -37.47
C ALA A 220 14.61 -14.25 -36.20
N PRO A 221 14.62 -15.59 -36.07
CA PRO A 221 14.02 -16.27 -34.94
C PRO A 221 14.79 -16.04 -33.65
N TYR A 222 14.02 -16.03 -32.56
CA TYR A 222 14.47 -16.00 -31.18
C TYR A 222 15.42 -17.18 -30.89
N VAL A 223 16.68 -16.89 -30.58
CA VAL A 223 17.64 -17.89 -30.08
C VAL A 223 17.60 -17.87 -28.56
N SER A 224 16.93 -18.86 -27.99
CA SER A 224 17.10 -19.29 -26.61
C SER A 224 18.46 -19.99 -26.49
N SER A 225 19.41 -19.41 -25.75
CA SER A 225 20.58 -20.14 -25.27
C SER A 225 20.38 -20.52 -23.80
N VAL A 226 19.80 -21.71 -23.60
CA VAL A 226 20.02 -22.51 -22.39
C VAL A 226 21.27 -23.35 -22.65
N ASN A 227 22.30 -23.17 -21.83
CA ASN A 227 23.20 -24.20 -21.30
C ASN A 227 24.44 -23.52 -20.70
N VAL A 228 24.52 -23.44 -19.38
CA VAL A 228 25.57 -24.09 -18.56
C VAL A 228 25.07 -24.17 -17.12
N THR A 229 24.89 -25.39 -16.64
CA THR A 229 24.72 -25.77 -15.23
C THR A 229 26.02 -25.54 -14.47
N PRO A 230 26.03 -24.91 -13.28
CA PRO A 230 27.06 -25.17 -12.29
C PRO A 230 26.54 -26.24 -11.33
N THR A 231 26.92 -27.48 -11.61
CA THR A 231 26.92 -28.55 -10.62
C THR A 231 27.86 -28.16 -9.49
N VAL A 232 27.33 -27.83 -8.31
CA VAL A 232 28.14 -27.76 -7.08
C VAL A 232 28.27 -29.20 -6.57
N THR A 233 29.35 -29.84 -6.97
CA THR A 233 29.76 -31.17 -6.52
C THR A 233 30.22 -31.07 -5.07
N SER A 234 29.56 -31.80 -4.18
CA SER A 234 30.07 -32.10 -2.85
C SER A 234 31.34 -32.94 -2.98
N GLY A 235 32.48 -32.39 -2.54
CA GLY A 235 33.74 -33.11 -2.40
C GLY A 235 34.00 -33.45 -0.93
N SER A 236 33.62 -34.65 -0.54
CA SER A 236 34.16 -35.34 0.63
C SER A 236 35.60 -35.75 0.33
N SER A 237 36.55 -35.41 1.20
CA SER A 237 37.88 -36.01 1.25
C SER A 237 38.08 -36.58 2.65
N VAL A 238 37.92 -37.89 2.74
CA VAL A 238 38.42 -38.74 3.82
C VAL A 238 39.78 -39.30 3.41
N ASP A 239 40.61 -39.52 4.44
CA ASP A 239 41.85 -40.30 4.57
C ASP A 239 42.99 -39.43 5.11
N GLY A 240 43.70 -39.78 6.19
CA GLY A 240 43.70 -41.00 6.99
C GLY A 240 45.05 -41.09 7.72
N ASP A 241 44.99 -41.41 9.02
CA ASP A 241 46.00 -42.04 9.89
C ASP A 241 47.47 -41.56 9.94
N GLN A 242 47.93 -41.23 11.16
CA GLN A 242 48.77 -42.09 12.03
C GLN A 242 49.11 -41.35 13.33
N LEU A 243 48.78 -41.85 14.53
CA LEU A 243 49.40 -42.94 15.32
C LEU A 243 50.42 -42.40 16.36
N GLY A 244 50.21 -42.75 17.63
CA GLY A 244 51.23 -42.65 18.70
C GLY A 244 50.67 -42.23 20.06
N LYS A 245 49.95 -43.10 20.77
CA LYS A 245 50.46 -44.07 21.79
C LYS A 245 50.91 -43.45 23.13
N ARG A 246 50.21 -43.93 24.16
CA ARG A 246 50.52 -44.08 25.60
C ARG A 246 50.19 -42.91 26.51
#